data_AF-A0A950X422-F1
#
_entry.id   AF-A0A950X422-F1
#
_cell.length_a   1.000
_cell.length_b   1.000
_cell.length_c   1.000
_cell.angle_alpha   90.00
_cell.angle_beta   90.00
_cell.angle_gamma   90.00
#
_symmetry.space_group_name_H-M   'P 1'
#
loop_
_entity.id
_entity.type
_entity.pdbx_description
1 polymer ?
#
loop_
_entity_poly.entity_id
_entity_poly.type
_entity_poly.pdbx_seq_one_letter_code
_entity_poly.pdbx_strand_id
1 'polypeptide(L)'
;MAWWIYALLSAACWGAQYVLMETLFRKVDFAAAFSFLSLANGFLVAAILWMLYPRQNWAKLGESWPIIGLVILYLIFGTGAYLFNGFAINQKNATLASLLEISYPLFIILFSAVFLREFHLSTPGLVGAGLILMGCLLVIASRAI
;
A
#
# COMPACT_ATOMS: atom_id res chain seq x y z
N MET A 1 0.62 -22.92 -1.58
CA MET A 1 1.75 -22.03 -1.27
C MET A 1 1.55 -21.42 0.11
N ALA A 2 2.63 -21.17 0.85
CA ALA A 2 2.54 -20.46 2.11
C ALA A 2 2.27 -18.96 1.88
N TRP A 3 1.34 -18.36 2.63
CA TRP A 3 0.86 -16.98 2.46
C TRP A 3 1.97 -15.92 2.49
N TRP A 4 3.02 -16.16 3.29
CA TRP A 4 4.16 -15.26 3.45
C TRP A 4 5.00 -15.12 2.15
N ILE A 5 4.95 -16.11 1.24
CA ILE A 5 5.64 -16.03 -0.05
C ILE A 5 5.01 -14.93 -0.90
N TYR A 6 3.67 -14.86 -0.94
CA TYR A 6 2.97 -13.79 -1.67
C TYR A 6 3.24 -12.41 -1.06
N ALA A 7 3.35 -12.32 0.27
CA ALA A 7 3.71 -11.07 0.94
C ALA A 7 5.13 -10.60 0.57
N LEU A 8 6.11 -11.52 0.54
CA LEU A 8 7.48 -11.19 0.12
C LEU A 8 7.57 -10.79 -1.36
N LEU A 9 6.87 -11.53 -2.24
CA LEU A 9 6.80 -11.17 -3.65
C LEU A 9 6.13 -9.81 -3.86
N SER A 10 5.06 -9.52 -3.11
CA SER A 10 4.42 -8.22 -3.13
C SER A 10 5.38 -7.10 -2.70
N ALA A 11 6.14 -7.29 -1.61
CA ALA A 11 7.13 -6.32 -1.17
C ALA A 11 8.23 -6.08 -2.21
N ALA A 12 8.71 -7.14 -2.88
CA ALA A 12 9.68 -7.02 -3.96
C ALA A 12 9.11 -6.25 -5.16
N CYS A 13 7.87 -6.53 -5.57
CA CYS A 13 7.18 -5.81 -6.63
C CYS A 13 6.99 -4.33 -6.29
N TRP A 14 6.58 -4.00 -5.07
CA TRP A 14 6.46 -2.62 -4.60
C TRP A 14 7.80 -1.87 -4.68
N GLY A 15 8.88 -2.50 -4.22
CA GLY A 15 10.22 -1.90 -4.29
C GLY A 15 10.65 -1.60 -5.74
N ALA A 16 10.48 -2.56 -6.66
CA ALA A 16 10.77 -2.36 -8.07
C ALA A 16 9.89 -1.26 -8.68
N GLN A 17 8.60 -1.27 -8.38
CA GLN A 17 7.65 -0.28 -8.86
C GLN A 17 8.03 1.14 -8.42
N TYR A 18 8.43 1.35 -7.16
CA TYR A 18 8.83 2.67 -6.67
C TYR A 18 10.08 3.20 -7.36
N VAL A 19 11.09 2.35 -7.59
CA VAL A 19 12.31 2.76 -8.32
C VAL A 19 11.99 3.15 -9.76
N LEU A 20 11.13 2.38 -10.44
CA LEU A 20 10.68 2.70 -11.80
C LEU A 20 9.85 3.98 -11.83
N MET A 21 8.97 4.18 -10.84
CA MET A 21 8.14 5.37 -10.72
C MET A 21 8.97 6.64 -10.49
N GLU A 22 9.94 6.60 -9.57
CA GLU A 22 10.90 7.70 -9.37
C GLU A 22 11.65 8.04 -10.67
N THR A 23 12.08 7.01 -11.39
CA THR A 23 12.78 7.18 -12.68
C THR A 23 11.88 7.84 -13.73
N LEU A 24 10.59 7.52 -13.76
CA LEU A 24 9.62 8.11 -14.68
C LEU A 24 9.27 9.55 -14.31
N PHE A 25 9.08 9.86 -13.03
CA PHE A 25 8.79 11.22 -12.55
C PHE A 25 9.92 12.21 -12.86
N ARG A 26 11.16 11.73 -12.99
CA ARG A 26 12.29 12.56 -13.43
C ARG A 26 12.33 12.83 -14.94
N LYS A 27 11.57 12.07 -15.73
CA LYS A 27 11.59 12.12 -17.21
C LYS A 27 10.31 12.69 -17.82
N VAL A 28 9.20 12.61 -17.09
CA VAL A 28 7.85 12.96 -17.54
C VAL A 28 7.16 13.74 -16.45
N ASP A 29 6.20 14.60 -16.82
CA ASP A 29 5.34 15.28 -15.85
C ASP A 29 4.75 14.30 -14.82
N PHE A 30 4.87 14.64 -13.54
CA PHE A 30 4.45 13.80 -12.42
C PHE A 30 2.97 13.42 -12.51
N ALA A 31 2.09 14.40 -12.76
CA ALA A 31 0.65 14.16 -12.77
C ALA A 31 0.26 13.27 -13.95
N ALA A 32 0.78 13.56 -15.15
CA ALA A 32 0.53 12.74 -16.33
C ALA A 32 1.04 11.30 -16.15
N ALA A 33 2.28 11.12 -15.69
CA ALA A 33 2.87 9.81 -15.45
C ALA A 33 2.10 9.03 -14.39
N PHE A 34 1.82 9.65 -13.24
CA PHE A 34 1.18 8.97 -12.12
C PHE A 34 -0.29 8.61 -12.41
N SER A 35 -1.05 9.51 -13.06
CA SER A 35 -2.42 9.21 -13.49
C SER A 35 -2.47 8.06 -14.49
N PHE A 36 -1.58 8.06 -15.50
CA PHE A 36 -1.51 6.98 -16.48
C PHE A 36 -1.15 5.64 -15.81
N LEU A 37 -0.10 5.61 -14.98
CA LEU A 37 0.33 4.39 -14.28
C LEU A 37 -0.76 3.84 -13.36
N SER A 38 -1.48 4.70 -12.64
CA SER A 38 -2.57 4.29 -11.76
C SER A 38 -3.71 3.63 -12.52
N LEU A 39 -4.12 4.21 -13.66
CA LEU A 39 -5.15 3.64 -14.53
C LEU A 39 -4.69 2.32 -15.16
N ALA A 40 -3.47 2.29 -15.71
CA ALA A 40 -2.91 1.10 -16.34
C ALA A 40 -2.79 -0.06 -15.35
N ASN A 41 -2.32 0.20 -14.13
CA ASN A 41 -2.21 -0.81 -13.09
C ASN A 41 -3.59 -1.35 -12.67
N GLY A 42 -4.56 -0.46 -12.43
CA GLY A 42 -5.93 -0.86 -12.10
C GLY A 42 -6.57 -1.74 -13.18
N PHE A 43 -6.39 -1.35 -14.45
CA PHE A 43 -6.88 -2.13 -15.59
C PHE A 43 -6.19 -3.50 -15.69
N LEU A 44 -4.85 -3.56 -15.58
CA LEU A 44 -4.11 -4.82 -15.67
C LEU A 44 -4.50 -5.80 -14.56
N VAL A 45 -4.61 -5.31 -13.31
CA VAL A 45 -5.05 -6.15 -12.19
C VAL A 45 -6.47 -6.67 -12.43
N ALA A 46 -7.39 -5.81 -12.86
CA ALA A 46 -8.76 -6.22 -13.17
C ALA A 46 -8.82 -7.26 -14.30
N ALA A 47 -8.05 -7.06 -15.37
CA ALA A 47 -7.98 -7.98 -16.51
C ALA A 47 -7.43 -9.36 -16.10
N ILE A 48 -6.35 -9.40 -15.30
CA ILE A 48 -5.79 -10.65 -14.78
C ILE A 48 -6.82 -11.37 -13.91
N LEU A 49 -7.48 -10.68 -12.99
CA LEU A 49 -8.49 -11.29 -12.12
C LEU A 49 -9.72 -11.76 -12.90
N TRP A 50 -10.09 -11.06 -13.98
CA TRP A 50 -11.16 -11.51 -14.86
C TRP A 50 -10.82 -12.83 -15.55
N MET A 51 -9.58 -13.00 -16.01
CA MET A 51 -9.11 -14.24 -16.64
C MET A 51 -9.03 -15.40 -15.63
N LEU A 52 -8.52 -15.13 -14.43
CA LEU A 52 -8.35 -16.16 -13.39
C LEU A 52 -9.69 -16.55 -12.72
N TYR A 53 -10.60 -15.58 -12.59
CA TYR A 53 -11.88 -15.74 -11.90
C TYR A 53 -13.02 -15.16 -12.76
N PRO A 54 -13.46 -15.84 -13.82
CA PRO A 54 -14.43 -15.27 -14.78
C PRO A 54 -15.86 -15.12 -14.25
N ARG A 55 -16.21 -15.80 -13.14
CA ARG A 55 -17.55 -15.76 -12.53
C ARG A 55 -17.60 -14.84 -11.31
N GLN A 56 -17.21 -13.58 -11.49
CA GLN A 56 -17.23 -12.59 -10.40
C GLN A 56 -18.67 -12.11 -10.16
N ASN A 57 -19.09 -12.08 -8.89
CA ASN A 57 -20.43 -11.62 -8.51
C ASN A 57 -20.37 -10.16 -8.03
N TRP A 58 -20.43 -9.23 -8.99
CA TRP A 58 -20.38 -7.79 -8.74
C TRP A 58 -21.60 -7.24 -7.98
N ALA A 59 -22.74 -7.95 -8.02
CA ALA A 59 -23.96 -7.52 -7.33
C ALA A 59 -23.77 -7.44 -5.80
N LYS A 60 -22.84 -8.23 -5.24
CA LYS A 60 -22.52 -8.20 -3.81
C LYS A 60 -21.96 -6.86 -3.33
N LEU A 61 -21.32 -6.08 -4.20
CA LEU A 61 -20.76 -4.77 -3.82
C LEU A 61 -21.85 -3.75 -3.48
N GLY A 62 -23.06 -3.93 -4.01
CA GLY A 62 -24.23 -3.07 -3.75
C GLY A 62 -25.31 -3.75 -2.91
N GLU A 63 -25.04 -4.91 -2.31
CA GLU A 63 -26.04 -5.71 -1.62
C GLU A 63 -26.55 -5.05 -0.33
N SER A 64 -25.72 -4.22 0.32
CA SER A 64 -26.11 -3.53 1.55
C SER A 64 -25.33 -2.23 1.81
N TRP A 65 -25.93 -1.30 2.55
CA TRP A 65 -25.29 -0.04 2.95
C TRP A 65 -23.96 -0.22 3.70
N PRO A 66 -23.80 -1.19 4.61
CA PRO A 66 -22.50 -1.45 5.23
C PRO A 66 -21.41 -1.84 4.22
N ILE A 67 -21.73 -2.68 3.23
CA ILE A 67 -20.77 -3.08 2.19
C ILE A 67 -20.39 -1.87 1.34
N ILE A 68 -21.36 -1.07 0.92
CA ILE A 68 -21.13 0.17 0.16
C ILE A 68 -20.22 1.12 0.97
N GLY A 69 -20.46 1.25 2.28
CA GLY A 69 -19.63 2.03 3.18
C GLY A 69 -18.18 1.54 3.23
N LEU A 70 -17.96 0.22 3.30
CA LEU A 70 -16.62 -0.38 3.23
C LEU A 70 -15.93 -0.10 1.90
N VAL A 71 -16.65 -0.21 0.77
CA VAL A 71 -16.12 0.12 -0.55
C VAL A 71 -15.69 1.58 -0.62
N ILE A 72 -16.53 2.51 -0.15
CA ILE A 72 -16.22 3.94 -0.13
C ILE A 72 -14.99 4.22 0.73
N LEU A 73 -14.93 3.69 1.95
CA LEU A 73 -13.78 3.88 2.84
C LEU A 73 -12.50 3.30 2.24
N TYR A 74 -12.57 2.10 1.65
CA TYR A 74 -11.45 1.49 0.96
C TYR A 74 -10.93 2.38 -0.17
N LEU A 75 -11.83 2.95 -0.99
CA LEU A 75 -11.44 3.87 -2.05
C LEU A 75 -10.79 5.14 -1.50
N ILE A 76 -11.35 5.75 -0.45
CA ILE A 76 -10.79 6.97 0.16
C ILE A 76 -9.37 6.71 0.69
N PHE A 77 -9.19 5.69 1.53
CA PHE A 77 -7.89 5.38 2.12
C PHE A 77 -6.89 4.84 1.09
N GLY A 78 -7.35 4.03 0.14
CA GLY A 78 -6.53 3.54 -0.97
C GLY A 78 -6.03 4.68 -1.84
N THR A 79 -6.92 5.58 -2.28
CA THR A 79 -6.53 6.77 -3.04
C THR A 79 -5.56 7.66 -2.26
N GLY A 80 -5.81 7.88 -0.97
CA GLY A 80 -4.90 8.60 -0.09
C GLY A 80 -3.50 7.96 -0.03
N ALA A 81 -3.43 6.65 0.18
CA ALA A 81 -2.17 5.91 0.23
C ALA A 81 -1.37 6.06 -1.08
N TYR A 82 -2.01 5.84 -2.23
CA TYR A 82 -1.36 6.00 -3.53
C TYR A 82 -0.88 7.43 -3.78
N LEU A 83 -1.73 8.45 -3.54
CA LEU A 83 -1.37 9.86 -3.77
C LEU A 83 -0.22 10.31 -2.86
N PHE A 84 -0.31 10.03 -1.55
CA PHE A 84 0.71 10.46 -0.61
C PHE A 84 2.05 9.74 -0.83
N ASN A 85 2.03 8.46 -1.19
CA ASN A 85 3.24 7.75 -1.60
C ASN A 85 3.85 8.37 -2.86
N GLY A 86 3.04 8.60 -3.91
CA GLY A 86 3.49 9.26 -5.13
C GLY A 86 4.11 10.63 -4.87
N PHE A 87 3.48 11.46 -4.04
CA PHE A 87 4.02 12.77 -3.65
C PHE A 87 5.32 12.65 -2.84
N ALA A 88 5.42 11.69 -1.92
CA ALA A 88 6.65 11.48 -1.14
C ALA A 88 7.83 11.08 -2.03
N ILE A 89 7.59 10.20 -3.00
CA ILE A 89 8.60 9.75 -3.97
C ILE A 89 9.01 10.90 -4.89
N ASN A 90 8.05 11.69 -5.37
CA ASN A 90 8.32 12.84 -6.22
C ASN A 90 9.12 13.95 -5.51
N GLN A 91 8.85 14.19 -4.22
CA GLN A 91 9.54 15.23 -3.44
C GLN A 91 10.94 14.82 -2.98
N LYS A 92 11.19 13.51 -2.80
CA LYS A 92 12.48 12.99 -2.31
C LYS A 92 13.00 11.89 -3.22
N ASN A 93 12.72 10.64 -2.88
CA ASN A 93 13.09 9.44 -3.62
C ASN A 93 12.32 8.23 -3.07
N ALA A 94 12.32 7.14 -3.84
CA ALA A 94 11.70 5.87 -3.50
C ALA A 94 12.23 5.27 -2.18
N THR A 95 13.53 5.41 -1.91
CA THR A 95 14.16 4.82 -0.73
C THR A 95 13.65 5.44 0.57
N LEU A 96 13.70 6.76 0.70
CA LEU A 96 13.24 7.45 1.90
C LEU A 96 11.73 7.34 2.09
N ALA A 97 10.96 7.42 1.00
CA ALA A 97 9.51 7.25 1.06
C ALA A 97 9.13 5.85 1.59
N SER A 98 9.73 4.80 1.03
CA SER A 98 9.44 3.41 1.41
C SER A 98 9.88 3.06 2.83
N LEU A 99 11.00 3.62 3.30
CA LEU A 99 11.48 3.42 4.67
C LEU A 99 10.55 4.03 5.73
N LEU A 100 9.84 5.10 5.41
CA LEU A 100 8.81 5.63 6.31
C LEU A 100 7.48 4.89 6.14
N GLU A 101 7.14 4.54 4.91
CA GLU A 101 5.92 3.82 4.59
C GLU A 101 5.85 2.46 5.29
N ILE A 102 6.98 1.75 5.46
CA ILE A 102 7.03 0.45 6.15
C ILE A 102 6.52 0.49 7.61
N SER A 103 6.22 1.68 8.15
CA SER A 103 5.48 1.85 9.41
C SER A 103 4.00 1.45 9.33
N TYR A 104 3.41 1.26 8.14
CA TYR A 104 2.01 0.88 7.96
C TYR A 104 1.55 -0.35 8.77
N PRO A 105 2.36 -1.38 9.08
CA PRO A 105 1.93 -2.48 9.93
C PRO A 105 1.48 -2.02 11.33
N LEU A 106 2.06 -0.93 11.87
CA LEU A 106 1.63 -0.32 13.13
C LEU A 106 0.21 0.22 13.05
N PHE A 107 -0.09 0.91 11.94
CA PHE A 107 -1.42 1.41 11.67
C PHE A 107 -2.41 0.27 11.41
N ILE A 108 -2.00 -0.81 10.75
CA ILE A 108 -2.83 -2.01 10.60
C ILE A 108 -3.19 -2.59 11.97
N ILE A 109 -2.22 -2.76 12.88
CA ILE A 109 -2.48 -3.27 14.23
C ILE A 109 -3.49 -2.38 14.97
N LEU A 110 -3.28 -1.07 14.92
CA LEU A 110 -4.16 -0.07 15.53
C LEU A 110 -5.57 -0.15 14.94
N PHE A 111 -5.70 -0.14 13.61
CA PHE A 111 -6.99 -0.15 12.93
C PHE A 111 -7.71 -1.49 13.05
N SER A 112 -7.00 -2.62 13.05
CA SER A 112 -7.59 -3.92 13.37
C SER A 112 -8.13 -3.94 14.81
N ALA A 113 -7.40 -3.39 15.77
CA ALA A 113 -7.88 -3.30 17.15
C ALA A 113 -9.11 -2.37 17.28
N VAL A 114 -9.18 -1.27 16.52
CA VAL A 114 -10.29 -0.32 16.57
C VAL A 114 -11.53 -0.81 15.81
N PHE A 115 -11.36 -1.22 14.55
CA PHE A 115 -12.47 -1.56 13.66
C PHE A 115 -12.93 -3.02 13.80
N LEU A 116 -11.98 -3.95 13.93
CA LEU A 116 -12.29 -5.38 14.04
C LEU A 116 -12.41 -5.84 15.50
N ARG A 117 -11.90 -5.03 16.45
CA ARG A 117 -11.76 -5.41 17.87
C ARG A 117 -10.93 -6.68 18.06
N GLU A 118 -10.03 -6.93 17.12
CA GLU A 118 -9.18 -8.11 17.08
C GLU A 118 -7.71 -7.69 17.25
N PHE A 119 -7.00 -8.43 18.11
CA PHE A 119 -5.57 -8.27 18.30
C PHE A 119 -4.86 -9.57 17.95
N HIS A 120 -4.32 -9.62 16.73
CA HIS A 120 -3.73 -10.84 16.17
C HIS A 120 -2.25 -11.05 16.52
N LEU A 121 -1.61 -10.10 17.19
CA LEU A 121 -0.18 -10.18 17.45
C LEU A 121 0.13 -10.89 18.77
N SER A 122 1.08 -11.82 18.68
CA SER A 122 1.79 -12.38 19.82
C SER A 122 2.83 -11.39 20.36
N THR A 123 3.32 -11.62 21.57
CA THR A 123 4.37 -10.79 22.21
C THR A 123 5.60 -10.58 21.32
N PRO A 124 6.15 -11.59 20.62
CA PRO A 124 7.25 -11.38 19.66
C PRO A 124 6.86 -10.48 18.48
N GLY A 125 5.61 -10.56 18.01
CA GLY A 125 5.10 -9.70 16.95
C GLY A 125 5.04 -8.23 17.36
N LEU A 126 4.72 -7.95 18.63
CA LEU A 126 4.77 -6.59 19.19
C LEU A 126 6.20 -6.05 19.28
N VAL A 127 7.17 -6.89 19.65
CA VAL A 127 8.59 -6.50 19.63
C VAL A 127 9.03 -6.16 18.21
N GLY A 128 8.66 -6.98 17.22
CA GLY A 128 8.92 -6.71 15.81
C GLY A 128 8.32 -5.39 15.33
N ALA A 129 7.07 -5.12 15.69
CA ALA A 129 6.41 -3.83 15.44
C ALA A 129 7.18 -2.65 16.06
N GLY A 130 7.64 -2.79 17.31
CA GLY A 130 8.47 -1.77 17.96
C GLY A 130 9.80 -1.51 17.22
N LEU A 131 10.44 -2.57 16.71
CA LEU A 131 11.67 -2.45 15.92
C LEU A 131 11.45 -1.72 14.59
N ILE A 132 10.30 -1.93 13.93
CA ILE A 132 9.92 -1.18 12.73
C ILE A 132 9.85 0.32 13.05
N LEU A 133 9.16 0.69 14.13
CA LEU A 133 9.03 2.09 14.53
C LEU A 133 10.40 2.72 14.83
N MET A 134 11.25 2.01 15.56
CA MET A 134 12.63 2.45 15.85
C MET A 134 13.43 2.64 14.56
N GLY A 135 13.30 1.72 13.59
CA GLY A 135 13.90 1.85 12.27
C GLY A 135 13.47 3.13 11.54
N CYS A 136 12.15 3.40 11.49
CA CYS A 136 11.63 4.64 10.90
C CYS A 136 12.19 5.90 11.61
N LEU A 137 12.23 5.91 12.94
CA LEU A 137 12.77 7.04 13.71
C LEU A 137 14.25 7.28 13.41
N LEU A 138 15.06 6.22 13.27
CA LEU A 138 16.47 6.33 12.89
C LEU A 138 16.64 6.90 11.47
N VAL A 139 15.77 6.54 10.53
CA VAL A 139 15.78 7.09 9.16
C VAL A 139 15.43 8.58 9.15
N ILE A 140 14.50 9.04 10.00
CA ILE A 140 14.21 10.47 10.15
C ILE A 140 15.40 11.18 10.83
N ALA A 141 15.91 10.59 11.92
CA ALA A 141 16.97 11.18 12.74
C ALA A 141 18.32 11.24 12.03
N SER A 142 18.60 10.31 11.12
CA SER A 142 19.83 10.32 10.31
C SER A 142 19.95 11.55 9.42
N ARG A 143 18.90 12.39 9.32
CA ARG A 143 18.84 13.54 8.42
C ARG A 143 19.36 13.12 7.06
N ALA A 144 18.64 12.23 6.38
CA ALA A 144 18.87 11.98 4.97
C ALA A 144 18.64 13.29 4.19
N ILE A 145 19.71 14.09 4.13
CA ILE A 145 19.96 15.24 3.27
C ILE A 145 19.97 14.72 1.84
#